data_AF-A0A4S8IWE0-F1
#
_entry.id   AF-A0A4S8IWE0-F1
#
_cell.length_a   1.000
_cell.length_b   1.000
_cell.length_c   1.000
_cell.angle_alpha   90.00
_cell.angle_beta   90.00
_cell.angle_gamma   90.00
#
_symmetry.space_group_name_H-M   'P 1'
#
loop_
_entity.id
_entity.type
_entity.pdbx_description
1 polymer ?
#
loop_
_entity_poly.entity_id
_entity_poly.type
_entity_poly.pdbx_seq_one_letter_code
_entity_poly.pdbx_strand_id
1 'polypeptide(L)'
;MALLTLGLEMGAAPVAVAASRLSFSRSGSLVVNCGRGDKKTAKGKRFKHSFGNARPRDKTKGRGPPRSPVPPSPPKKDRFDDGEIVKIEIDESLFS
;
A
#
# COMPACT_ATOMS: atom_id res chain seq x y z
N MET A 1 -34.06 -28.99 54.47
CA MET A 1 -35.18 -28.45 53.69
C MET A 1 -35.35 -26.99 54.06
N ALA A 2 -34.73 -26.10 53.30
CA ALA A 2 -34.96 -24.66 53.38
C ALA A 2 -35.16 -24.16 51.95
N LEU A 3 -36.24 -23.42 51.75
CA LEU A 3 -36.86 -23.07 50.48
C LEU A 3 -36.19 -21.86 49.81
N LEU A 4 -36.12 -21.93 48.48
CA LEU A 4 -36.18 -20.89 47.43
C LEU A 4 -36.15 -19.39 47.81
N THR A 5 -35.31 -18.63 47.09
CA THR A 5 -35.71 -17.35 46.45
C THR A 5 -34.88 -17.09 45.18
N LEU A 6 -35.59 -16.90 44.05
CA LEU A 6 -35.07 -16.44 42.76
C LEU A 6 -35.02 -14.90 42.78
N GLY A 7 -33.86 -14.29 42.52
CA GLY A 7 -33.72 -12.85 42.31
C GLY A 7 -33.24 -12.58 40.89
N LEU A 8 -34.18 -12.41 39.95
CA LEU A 8 -33.93 -11.95 38.60
C LEU A 8 -34.17 -10.44 38.59
N GLU A 9 -33.10 -9.65 38.71
CA GLU A 9 -33.22 -8.19 38.70
C GLU A 9 -33.22 -7.67 37.26
N MET A 10 -34.41 -7.28 36.81
CA MET A 10 -34.66 -6.56 35.55
C MET A 10 -34.07 -5.15 35.63
N GLY A 11 -32.78 -5.02 35.32
CA GLY A 11 -32.12 -3.74 35.07
C GLY A 11 -32.47 -3.21 33.68
N ALA A 12 -33.21 -2.11 33.64
CA ALA A 12 -33.71 -1.46 32.43
C ALA A 12 -32.60 -0.89 31.52
N ALA A 13 -32.86 -1.03 30.21
CA ALA A 13 -32.30 -0.32 29.05
C ALA A 13 -30.84 -0.62 28.62
N PRO A 14 -30.64 -1.37 27.53
CA PRO A 14 -29.48 -1.14 26.67
C PRO A 14 -29.77 0.15 25.88
N VAL A 15 -29.08 1.24 26.21
CA VAL A 15 -28.92 2.36 25.28
C VAL A 15 -28.21 1.78 24.06
N ALA A 16 -28.97 1.56 22.99
CA ALA A 16 -28.45 1.11 21.71
C ALA A 16 -27.56 2.23 21.16
N VAL A 17 -26.27 2.21 21.51
CA VAL A 17 -25.27 2.99 20.81
C VAL A 17 -25.27 2.46 19.38
N ALA A 18 -25.84 3.24 18.48
CA ALA A 18 -25.83 3.00 17.06
C ALA A 18 -24.37 2.96 16.58
N ALA A 19 -23.75 1.77 16.66
CA ALA A 19 -22.53 1.48 15.94
C ALA A 19 -22.94 1.39 14.47
N SER A 20 -22.83 2.51 13.76
CA SER A 20 -22.81 2.55 12.31
C SER A 20 -21.67 1.65 11.86
N ARG A 21 -22.00 0.37 11.63
CA ARG A 21 -21.15 -0.56 10.92
C ARG A 21 -21.06 -0.02 9.52
N LEU A 22 -20.03 0.80 9.27
CA LEU A 22 -19.55 1.06 7.92
C LEU A 22 -19.26 -0.32 7.32
N SER A 23 -20.24 -0.82 6.58
CA SER A 23 -20.09 -1.94 5.67
C SER A 23 -19.06 -1.48 4.66
N PHE A 24 -17.78 -1.71 4.97
CA PHE A 24 -16.70 -1.57 4.01
C PHE A 24 -16.98 -2.63 2.96
N SER A 25 -17.74 -2.23 1.92
CA SER A 25 -17.93 -3.00 0.71
C SER A 25 -16.54 -3.34 0.22
N ARG A 26 -16.16 -4.60 0.42
CA ARG A 26 -14.91 -5.15 -0.08
C ARG A 26 -15.11 -5.36 -1.56
N SER A 27 -15.14 -4.25 -2.30
CA SER A 27 -15.10 -4.26 -3.74
C SER A 27 -13.90 -5.12 -4.11
N GLY A 28 -14.16 -6.16 -4.90
CA GLY A 28 -13.20 -7.13 -5.40
C GLY A 28 -12.22 -6.47 -6.36
N SER A 29 -11.45 -5.52 -5.85
CA SER A 29 -10.30 -4.99 -6.53
C SER A 29 -9.16 -5.97 -6.25
N LEU A 30 -8.51 -6.43 -7.31
CA LEU A 30 -7.15 -6.95 -7.27
C LEU A 30 -6.18 -5.80 -6.87
N VAL A 31 -6.52 -5.01 -5.85
CA VAL A 31 -5.59 -4.14 -5.16
C VAL A 31 -4.57 -5.10 -4.58
N VAL A 32 -3.42 -5.13 -5.22
CA VAL A 32 -2.18 -5.43 -4.53
C VAL A 32 -2.27 -4.62 -3.25
N ASN A 33 -2.42 -5.29 -2.09
CA ASN A 33 -2.56 -4.61 -0.79
C ASN A 33 -1.23 -3.95 -0.39
N CYS A 34 -0.46 -3.38 -1.31
CA CYS A 34 0.70 -2.56 -1.09
C CYS A 34 0.27 -1.27 -0.37
N GLY A 35 0.19 -1.31 0.95
CA GLY A 35 -0.38 -0.19 1.69
C GLY A 35 -0.27 -0.31 3.22
N ARG A 36 -1.16 0.39 3.92
CA ARG A 36 -1.25 0.37 5.39
C ARG A 36 -2.00 -0.86 5.93
N GLY A 37 -2.91 -1.45 5.15
CA GLY A 37 -3.74 -2.59 5.57
C GLY A 37 -3.03 -3.95 5.52
N ASP A 38 -1.94 -4.08 4.77
CA ASP A 38 -1.27 -5.38 4.60
C ASP A 38 -0.22 -5.66 5.68
N LYS A 39 -0.54 -6.64 6.52
CA LYS A 39 0.32 -7.12 7.59
C LYS A 39 1.61 -7.81 7.10
N LYS A 40 1.77 -8.06 5.80
CA LYS A 40 2.96 -8.68 5.19
C LYS A 40 3.95 -7.65 4.62
N THR A 41 3.57 -6.39 4.46
CA THR A 41 4.46 -5.33 3.94
C THR A 41 5.11 -4.50 5.06
N ALA A 42 6.22 -3.84 4.75
CA ALA A 42 6.86 -2.89 5.67
C ALA A 42 5.92 -1.75 6.08
N LYS A 43 5.08 -1.27 5.15
CA LYS A 43 4.15 -0.16 5.36
C LYS A 43 2.99 -0.55 6.27
N GLY A 44 2.39 -1.73 6.10
CA GLY A 44 1.31 -2.16 7.00
C GLY A 44 1.81 -2.63 8.36
N LYS A 45 3.02 -3.20 8.46
CA LYS A 45 3.68 -3.42 9.76
C LYS A 45 3.91 -2.11 10.51
N ARG A 46 4.34 -1.03 9.81
CA ARG A 46 4.50 0.30 10.39
C ARG A 46 3.18 0.86 10.92
N PHE A 47 2.11 0.79 10.14
CA PHE A 47 0.78 1.26 10.54
C PHE A 47 0.21 0.51 11.75
N LYS A 48 0.41 -0.81 11.81
CA LYS A 48 0.03 -1.64 12.98
C LYS A 48 1.00 -1.52 14.16
N HIS A 49 2.04 -0.68 14.07
CA HIS A 49 3.11 -0.55 15.08
C HIS A 49 3.79 -1.89 15.46
N SER A 50 3.76 -2.87 14.55
CA SER A 50 4.31 -4.22 14.79
C SER A 50 5.61 -4.44 14.03
N PHE A 51 6.42 -5.38 14.53
CA PHE A 51 7.65 -5.84 13.87
C PHE A 51 7.44 -7.21 13.24
N GLY A 52 8.36 -7.61 12.36
CA GLY A 52 8.38 -8.91 11.71
C GLY A 52 9.33 -8.91 10.52
N ASN A 53 9.32 -9.98 9.72
CA ASN A 53 10.28 -10.16 8.62
C ASN A 53 10.34 -8.97 7.63
N ALA A 54 9.18 -8.37 7.29
CA ALA A 54 9.12 -7.22 6.40
C ALA A 54 9.56 -5.89 7.05
N ARG A 55 9.59 -5.81 8.39
CA ARG A 55 9.98 -4.63 9.17
C ARG A 55 10.84 -5.07 10.37
N PRO A 56 12.13 -5.40 10.15
CA PRO A 56 13.07 -5.70 11.21
C PRO A 56 13.35 -4.46 12.09
N ARG A 57 13.77 -4.68 13.34
CA ARG A 57 14.14 -3.61 14.28
C ARG A 57 15.51 -3.02 13.94
N ASP A 58 16.47 -3.90 13.67
CA ASP A 58 17.87 -3.57 13.48
C ASP A 58 18.33 -4.08 12.11
N LYS A 59 19.39 -3.49 11.56
CA LYS A 59 19.94 -3.87 10.24
C LYS A 59 20.60 -5.25 10.25
N THR A 60 20.96 -5.75 11.43
CA THR A 60 21.54 -7.09 11.64
C THR A 60 20.50 -8.21 11.52
N LYS A 61 19.21 -7.88 11.68
CA LYS A 61 18.11 -8.86 11.54
C LYS A 61 17.78 -9.03 10.06
N GLY A 62 17.76 -10.28 9.62
CA GLY A 62 17.46 -10.65 8.24
C GLY A 62 16.08 -10.16 7.78
N ARG A 63 16.00 -9.84 6.49
CA ARG A 63 14.74 -9.71 5.75
C ARG A 63 14.44 -11.04 5.06
N GLY A 64 13.28 -11.10 4.40
CA GLY A 64 13.00 -12.17 3.45
C GLY A 64 14.06 -12.24 2.34
N PRO A 65 13.99 -13.27 1.48
CA PRO A 65 14.96 -13.49 0.42
C PRO A 65 15.25 -12.22 -0.40
N PRO A 66 16.52 -11.99 -0.78
CA PRO A 66 16.85 -10.84 -1.61
C PRO A 66 16.07 -10.91 -2.92
N ARG A 67 15.65 -9.74 -3.42
CA ARG A 67 15.01 -9.66 -4.74
C ARG A 67 16.05 -10.05 -5.78
N SER A 68 15.64 -10.85 -6.76
CA SER A 68 16.51 -11.18 -7.88
C SER A 68 16.97 -9.90 -8.58
N PRO A 69 18.26 -9.81 -8.96
CA PRO A 69 18.73 -8.68 -9.74
C PRO A 69 18.03 -8.73 -11.10
N VAL A 70 17.31 -7.66 -11.43
CA VAL A 70 16.73 -7.45 -12.75
C VAL A 70 17.75 -6.61 -13.52
N PRO A 71 18.22 -7.05 -14.70
CA PRO A 71 19.11 -6.22 -15.51
C PRO A 71 18.42 -4.89 -15.85
N PRO A 72 19.18 -3.79 -16.01
CA PRO A 72 18.58 -2.55 -16.47
C PRO A 72 17.86 -2.79 -17.79
N SER A 73 16.69 -2.18 -17.95
CA SER A 73 15.96 -2.23 -19.21
C SER A 73 16.87 -1.68 -20.33
N PRO A 74 16.85 -2.28 -21.54
CA PRO A 74 17.62 -1.76 -22.66
C PRO A 74 17.26 -0.28 -22.90
N PRO A 75 18.22 0.54 -23.35
CA PRO A 75 17.93 1.93 -23.68
C PRO A 75 16.83 1.96 -24.74
N LYS A 76 15.78 2.74 -24.46
CA LYS A 76 14.74 3.00 -25.45
C LYS A 76 15.37 3.89 -26.52
N LYS A 77 15.35 3.45 -27.77
CA LYS A 77 15.65 4.31 -28.92
C LYS A 77 14.63 5.46 -28.86
N ASP A 78 15.13 6.69 -28.78
CA ASP A 78 14.26 7.85 -28.91
C ASP A 78 13.67 7.82 -30.33
N ARG A 79 12.37 8.11 -30.43
CA ARG A 79 11.62 8.02 -31.70
C ARG A 79 12.07 9.08 -32.71
N PHE A 80 12.83 10.07 -32.25
CA PHE A 80 13.27 11.21 -33.05
C PHE A 80 14.78 11.19 -33.32
N ASP A 81 15.49 10.14 -32.90
CA ASP A 81 16.94 9.99 -33.07
C ASP A 81 17.24 9.13 -34.32
N ASP A 82 16.61 9.47 -35.45
CA ASP A 82 16.70 8.75 -36.72
C ASP A 82 18.02 8.99 -37.47
N GLY A 83 18.99 9.66 -36.83
CA GLY A 83 20.29 9.98 -37.44
C GLY A 83 20.19 10.95 -38.62
N GLU A 84 19.04 11.59 -38.82
CA GLU A 84 18.82 12.59 -39.86
C GLU A 84 19.50 13.91 -39.47
N ILE A 85 20.73 14.08 -39.92
CA ILE A 85 21.45 15.36 -39.83
C ILE A 85 20.82 16.30 -40.85
N VAL A 86 19.83 17.08 -40.42
CA VAL A 86 19.28 18.17 -41.22
C VAL A 86 20.36 19.23 -41.38
N LYS A 87 20.95 19.34 -42.58
CA LYS A 87 21.84 20.43 -42.94
C LYS A 87 20.99 21.69 -43.06
N ILE A 88 20.91 22.47 -41.99
CA ILE A 88 20.24 23.76 -42.01
C ILE A 88 21.18 24.73 -42.75
N GLU A 89 20.87 24.98 -44.01
CA GLU A 89 21.45 26.10 -44.74
C GLU A 89 20.75 27.37 -44.23
N ILE A 90 21.49 28.19 -43.49
CA ILE A 90 20.99 29.47 -42.97
C ILE A 90 21.29 30.51 -44.06
N ASP A 91 20.26 30.95 -44.78
CA ASP A 91 20.38 32.09 -45.69
C ASP A 91 20.49 33.39 -44.87
N GLU A 92 21.67 33.99 -44.88
CA GLU A 92 22.02 35.21 -44.13
C GLU A 92 21.18 36.44 -44.52
N SER A 93 20.38 36.36 -45.59
CA SER A 93 19.45 37.42 -46.01
C SER A 93 18.19 37.54 -45.14
N LEU A 94 17.95 36.60 -44.22
CA LEU A 94 16.79 36.62 -43.31
C LEU A 94 16.96 37.57 -42.10
N PHE A 95 18.17 38.04 -41.83
CA PHE A 95 18.48 38.95 -40.72
C PHE A 95 18.83 40.38 -41.17
N SER A 96 18.60 40.71 -42.45
CA SER A 96 18.85 42.04 -43.01
C SER A 96 17.61 42.92 -43.07
#